data_AF-A0A538S9V4-F1
#
_entry.id   AF-A0A538S9V4-F1
#
_cell.length_a   1.000
_cell.length_b   1.000
_cell.length_c   1.000
_cell.angle_alpha   90.00
_cell.angle_beta   90.00
_cell.angle_gamma   90.00
#
_symmetry.space_group_name_H-M   'P 1'
#
loop_
_entity.id
_entity.type
_entity.pdbx_description
1 polymer ?
#
loop_
_entity_poly.entity_id
_entity_poly.type
_entity_poly.pdbx_seq_one_letter_code
_entity_poly.pdbx_strand_id
1 'polypeptide(L)' 'MSGDCDFNIAIRTIVAEGGAATFHVGGGIVADSTPEGEYEETLVKARGMMRALGATWDG' A
#
# COMPACT_ATOMS: atom_id res chain seq x y z
N MET A 1 34.37 -0.82 13.27
CA MET A 1 33.37 -0.76 12.18
C MET A 1 32.09 -0.28 12.83
N SER A 2 31.65 0.94 12.51
CA SER A 2 30.47 1.57 13.10
C SER A 2 29.22 0.84 12.61
N GLY A 3 28.49 0.19 13.52
CA GLY A 3 27.33 -0.64 13.24
C GLY A 3 26.06 0.17 13.00
N ASP A 4 26.15 1.23 12.20
CA ASP A 4 25.02 2.13 11.98
C ASP A 4 24.02 1.51 11.00
N CYS A 5 22.74 1.64 11.32
CA CYS A 5 21.63 1.14 10.52
C CYS A 5 20.51 2.18 10.44
N ASP A 6 19.83 2.21 9.30
CA ASP A 6 18.64 3.02 9.06
C ASP A 6 17.58 2.14 8.40
N PHE A 7 16.33 2.32 8.82
CA PHE A 7 15.20 1.50 8.40
C PHE A 7 14.01 2.39 8.07
N ASN A 8 13.24 1.97 7.07
CA ASN A 8 11.95 2.54 6.78
C ASN A 8 10.83 1.53 7.09
N ILE A 9 9.60 2.04 7.10
CA ILE A 9 8.42 1.18 7.11
C ILE A 9 8.12 0.78 5.66
N ALA A 10 7.97 -0.52 5.41
CA ALA A 10 7.63 -1.07 4.10
C ALA A 10 6.14 -0.83 3.73
N ILE A 11 5.77 0.43 3.57
CA ILE A 11 4.47 0.88 3.06
C ILE A 11 4.66 1.53 1.69
N ARG A 12 3.59 1.53 0.87
CA ARG A 12 3.66 2.00 -0.52
C ARG A 12 4.78 1.30 -1.31
N THR A 13 4.99 0.01 -1.01
CA THR A 13 6.02 -0.82 -1.61
C THR A 13 5.37 -1.83 -2.54
N ILE A 14 6.02 -2.08 -3.69
CA ILE A 14 5.65 -3.13 -4.64
C ILE A 14 6.71 -4.22 -4.56
N VAL A 15 6.28 -5.47 -4.42
CA VAL A 15 7.14 -6.65 -4.55
C VAL A 15 6.92 -7.23 -5.94
N ALA A 16 7.96 -7.25 -6.76
CA ALA A 16 7.92 -7.82 -8.10
C ALA A 16 8.70 -9.14 -8.12
N GLU A 17 7.99 -10.26 -8.18
CA GLU A 17 8.57 -11.60 -8.12
C GLU A 17 7.76 -12.57 -8.99
N GLY A 18 8.44 -13.51 -9.66
CA GLY A 18 7.76 -14.57 -10.43
C GLY A 18 6.90 -14.06 -11.59
N GLY A 19 7.19 -12.86 -12.11
CA GLY A 19 6.38 -12.23 -13.15
C GLY A 19 5.09 -11.57 -12.65
N ALA A 20 4.90 -11.50 -11.32
CA ALA A 20 3.79 -10.80 -10.70
C ALA A 20 4.29 -9.58 -9.90
N ALA A 21 3.43 -8.57 -9.78
CA ALA A 21 3.64 -7.44 -8.88
C ALA A 21 2.55 -7.46 -7.80
N THR A 22 2.95 -7.49 -6.54
CA THR A 22 2.04 -7.44 -5.38
C THR A 22 2.32 -6.20 -4.54
N PHE A 23 1.31 -5.68 -3.89
CA PHE A 23 1.43 -4.57 -2.96
C PHE A 23 0.35 -4.65 -1.89
N HIS A 24 0.59 -4.02 -0.74
CA HIS A 24 -0.35 -4.00 0.37
C HIS A 24 -0.94 -2.61 0.57
N VAL A 25 -2.22 -2.58 0.95
CA VAL A 25 -2.97 -1.39 1.36
C VAL A 25 -3.69 -1.67 2.66
N GLY A 26 -3.95 -0.62 3.42
CA GLY A 26 -4.62 -0.69 4.71
C GLY A 26 -4.75 0.70 5.33
N GLY A 27 -5.54 0.79 6.38
CA GLY A 27 -5.82 1.99 7.17
C GLY A 27 -5.76 1.68 8.67
N GLY A 28 -5.72 2.72 9.49
CA GLY A 28 -5.79 2.56 10.94
C GLY A 28 -7.23 2.68 11.40
N ILE A 29 -7.79 1.63 12.00
CA ILE A 29 -9.15 1.64 12.52
C ILE A 29 -9.19 2.35 13.88
N VAL A 30 -10.10 3.32 14.03
CA VAL A 30 -10.40 4.00 15.30
C VAL A 30 -11.86 3.78 15.69
N ALA A 31 -12.25 4.26 16.87
CA ALA A 31 -13.61 4.04 17.41
C ALA A 31 -14.73 4.58 16.50
N ASP A 32 -14.45 5.65 15.77
CA ASP A 32 -15.42 6.30 14.87
C ASP A 32 -15.29 5.86 13.41
N SER A 33 -14.41 4.89 13.12
CA SER A 33 -14.24 4.35 11.76
C SER A 33 -15.48 3.58 11.31
N THR A 34 -15.83 3.69 10.03
CA THR A 34 -16.86 2.85 9.39
C THR A 34 -16.20 1.85 8.44
N PRO A 35 -16.73 0.61 8.33
CA PRO A 35 -16.20 -0.37 7.37
C PRO A 35 -16.11 0.18 5.94
N GLU A 36 -17.11 0.94 5.50
CA GLU A 36 -17.19 1.52 4.16
C GLU A 36 -16.11 2.59 3.94
N GLY A 37 -15.92 3.49 4.90
CA GLY A 37 -14.93 4.56 4.79
C GLY A 37 -13.50 4.04 4.76
N GLU A 38 -13.20 3.04 5.58
CA GLU A 38 -11.88 2.40 5.62
C GLU A 38 -11.60 1.63 4.33
N TYR A 39 -12.62 0.93 3.79
CA TYR A 39 -12.51 0.29 2.49
C TYR A 39 -12.19 1.32 1.39
N GLU A 40 -12.93 2.43 1.31
CA GLU A 40 -12.66 3.51 0.35
C GLU A 40 -11.23 4.06 0.50
N GLU A 41 -10.73 4.23 1.73
CA GLU A 41 -9.36 4.66 1.99
C GLU A 41 -8.34 3.66 1.43
N THR A 42 -8.57 2.35 1.60
CA THR A 42 -7.68 1.33 1.01
C THR A 42 -7.65 1.42 -0.52
N LEU A 43 -8.80 1.67 -1.18
CA LEU A 43 -8.88 1.84 -2.63
C LEU A 43 -8.13 3.11 -3.09
N VAL A 44 -8.23 4.21 -2.35
CA VAL A 44 -7.44 5.44 -2.62
C VAL A 44 -5.94 5.13 -2.60
N LYS A 45 -5.48 4.37 -1.61
CA LYS A 45 -4.08 3.96 -1.49
C LYS A 45 -3.67 3.03 -2.64
N ALA A 46 -4.52 2.08 -3.01
CA ALA A 46 -4.28 1.14 -4.11
C ALA A 46 -4.16 1.85 -5.46
N ARG A 47 -5.01 2.84 -5.74
CA ARG A 47 -4.96 3.62 -7.00
C ARG A 47 -3.59 4.23 -7.26
N GLY A 48 -2.91 4.73 -6.22
CA GLY A 48 -1.54 5.25 -6.36
C GLY A 48 -0.54 4.19 -6.82
N MET A 49 -0.65 2.98 -6.26
CA MET A 49 0.20 1.84 -6.61
C MET A 49 -0.06 1.35 -8.03
N MET A 50 -1.35 1.21 -8.41
CA MET A 50 -1.75 0.80 -9.76
C MET A 50 -1.27 1.79 -10.83
N ARG A 51 -1.38 3.09 -10.56
CA ARG A 51 -0.85 4.15 -11.45
C ARG A 51 0.66 4.02 -11.65
N ALA A 52 1.42 3.72 -10.58
CA ALA A 52 2.87 3.54 -10.68
C ALA A 52 3.26 2.32 -11.55
N LEU A 53 2.40 1.29 -11.59
CA LEU A 53 2.56 0.13 -12.47
C LEU A 53 2.07 0.38 -13.91
N GLY A 54 1.49 1.54 -14.20
CA GLY A 54 0.84 1.81 -15.50
C GLY A 54 -0.41 0.97 -15.75
N ALA A 55 -0.97 0.35 -14.72
CA ALA A 55 -2.17 -0.47 -14.81
C ALA A 55 -3.43 0.41 -14.78
N THR A 56 -4.38 0.13 -15.68
CA THR A 56 -5.74 0.65 -15.57
C THR A 56 -6.54 -0.24 -14.64
N TRP A 57 -7.06 0.34 -13.56
CA TRP A 57 -7.89 -0.35 -12.57
C TRP A 57 -9.07 0.55 -12.20
N ASP A 58 -10.24 -0.07 -12.21
CA ASP A 58 -11.57 0.56 -12.14
C ASP A 58 -12.11 0.66 -10.71
N GLY A 59 -11.40 0.11 -9.72
CA GLY A 59 -11.81 0.11 -8.32
C GLY A 59 -12.67 -1.09 -8.00
#